data_AF-A0A5P6P476-F1
#
_entry.id   AF-A0A5P6P476-F1
#
_cell.length_a   1.000
_cell.length_b   1.000
_cell.length_c   1.000
_cell.angle_alpha   90.00
_cell.angle_beta   90.00
_cell.angle_gamma   90.00
#
_symmetry.space_group_name_H-M   'P 1'
#
loop_
_entity.id
_entity.type
_entity.pdbx_description
1 polymer ?
#
loop_
_entity_poly.entity_id
_entity_poly.type
_entity_poly.pdbx_seq_one_letter_code
_entity_poly.pdbx_strand_id
1 'polypeptide(L)'
;MAKVTGFGELAKKMDELAKFTEELNGEIARVAFDPSDPSSIEAAIQELNNAIDAKAARYERNDWAANVAEQVKEWGRSKILERAAAARLEGDKQ
;
A
#
# COMPACT_ATOMS: atom_id res chain seq x y z
N MET A 1 11.94 -12.79 38.45
CA MET A 1 12.26 -13.38 37.13
C MET A 1 11.45 -12.61 36.09
N ALA A 2 12.05 -11.63 35.42
CA ALA A 2 11.39 -10.91 34.32
C ALA A 2 11.32 -11.86 33.13
N LYS A 3 10.15 -12.47 32.95
CA LYS A 3 9.87 -13.35 31.81
C LYS A 3 10.16 -12.52 30.56
N VAL A 4 10.91 -13.08 29.62
CA VAL A 4 11.27 -12.46 28.34
C VAL A 4 10.01 -12.38 27.44
N THR A 5 8.97 -11.67 27.88
CA THR A 5 7.73 -11.48 27.12
C THR A 5 7.92 -10.53 25.94
N GLY A 6 8.79 -9.53 26.09
CA GLY A 6 9.06 -8.54 25.04
C GLY A 6 9.66 -9.14 23.76
N PHE A 7 10.47 -10.20 23.85
CA PHE A 7 11.04 -10.85 22.66
C PHE A 7 9.99 -11.63 21.86
N GLY A 8 9.03 -12.26 22.55
CA GLY A 8 7.93 -12.98 21.90
C GLY A 8 6.97 -12.03 21.18
N GLU A 9 6.63 -10.89 21.78
CA GLU A 9 5.82 -9.85 21.13
C GLU A 9 6.54 -9.22 19.94
N LEU A 10 7.85 -8.95 20.06
CA LEU A 10 8.63 -8.43 18.94
C LEU A 10 8.69 -9.42 17.77
N ALA A 11 8.95 -10.70 18.05
CA ALA A 11 8.98 -11.74 17.03
C ALA A 11 7.62 -11.87 16.32
N LYS A 12 6.52 -11.79 17.09
CA LYS A 12 5.18 -11.80 16.53
C LYS A 12 4.92 -10.58 15.63
N LYS A 13 5.30 -9.37 16.06
CA LYS A 13 5.16 -8.15 15.25
C LYS A 13 5.97 -8.24 13.96
N MET A 14 7.17 -8.83 13.98
CA MET A 14 7.97 -9.04 12.76
C MET A 14 7.34 -10.07 11.80
N ASP A 15 6.80 -11.17 12.32
CA ASP A 15 6.09 -12.18 11.50
C ASP A 15 4.82 -11.60 10.86
N GLU A 16 4.03 -10.84 11.63
CA GLU A 16 2.87 -10.11 11.14
C GLU A 16 3.25 -9.10 10.06
N LEU A 17 4.35 -8.36 10.26
CA LEU A 17 4.86 -7.41 9.27
C LEU A 17 5.31 -8.11 7.99
N ALA A 18 6.07 -9.21 8.11
CA ALA A 18 6.56 -9.97 6.96
C ALA A 18 5.40 -10.43 6.09
N LYS A 19 4.39 -11.05 6.71
CA LYS A 19 3.15 -11.49 6.04
C LYS A 19 2.44 -10.33 5.36
N PHE A 20 2.31 -9.19 6.04
CA PHE A 20 1.70 -8.00 5.47
C PHE A 20 2.46 -7.52 4.21
N THR A 21 3.78 -7.41 4.26
CA THR A 21 4.58 -7.07 3.07
C THR A 21 4.48 -8.10 1.95
N GLU A 22 4.41 -9.39 2.26
CA GLU A 22 4.18 -10.43 1.24
C GLU A 22 2.80 -10.26 0.58
N GLU A 23 1.77 -9.99 1.38
CA GLU A 23 0.42 -9.68 0.88
C GLU A 23 0.36 -8.41 0.02
N LEU A 24 1.30 -7.47 0.24
CA LEU A 24 1.43 -6.23 -0.53
C LEU A 24 2.34 -6.38 -1.77
N ASN A 25 3.30 -7.29 -1.76
CA ASN A 25 4.18 -7.52 -2.91
C ASN A 25 3.46 -8.27 -4.05
N GLY A 26 2.30 -8.87 -3.76
CA GLY A 26 1.39 -9.40 -4.77
C GLY A 26 0.60 -8.32 -5.51
N GLU A 27 -0.43 -8.72 -6.27
CA GLU A 27 -1.39 -7.78 -6.85
C GLU A 27 -2.25 -7.19 -5.71
N ILE A 28 -1.85 -6.03 -5.15
CA ILE A 28 -2.57 -5.35 -4.06
C ILE A 28 -3.99 -5.00 -4.50
N ALA A 29 -4.07 -4.36 -5.66
CA ALA A 29 -5.29 -4.00 -6.36
C ALA A 29 -4.96 -3.80 -7.84
N ARG A 30 -5.80 -4.32 -8.73
CA ARG A 30 -5.72 -4.04 -10.15
C ARG A 30 -6.50 -2.77 -10.44
N VAL A 31 -5.83 -1.64 -10.30
CA VAL A 31 -6.46 -0.34 -10.43
C VAL A 31 -6.41 0.15 -11.88
N ALA A 32 -7.57 0.43 -12.46
CA ALA A 32 -7.70 1.03 -13.78
C ALA A 32 -8.06 2.51 -13.62
N PHE A 33 -7.33 3.40 -14.31
CA PHE A 33 -7.63 4.82 -14.34
C PHE A 33 -7.37 5.40 -15.72
N ASP A 34 -8.11 6.46 -16.04
CA ASP A 34 -7.83 7.26 -17.21
C ASP A 34 -6.75 8.30 -16.87
N PRO A 35 -5.64 8.36 -17.61
CA PRO A 35 -4.56 9.30 -17.32
C PRO A 35 -4.97 10.74 -17.61
N SER A 36 -5.96 11.02 -18.46
CA SER A 36 -6.39 12.38 -18.79
C SER A 36 -7.43 12.93 -17.81
N ASP A 37 -8.12 12.05 -17.08
CA ASP A 37 -9.16 12.42 -16.14
C ASP A 37 -8.64 12.45 -14.68
N PRO A 38 -8.58 13.63 -14.05
CA PRO A 38 -8.08 13.74 -12.67
C PRO A 38 -8.95 12.97 -11.67
N SER A 39 -10.27 12.90 -11.87
CA SER A 39 -11.18 12.17 -10.99
C SER A 39 -10.96 10.66 -11.03
N SER A 40 -10.64 10.10 -12.20
CA SER A 40 -10.29 8.68 -12.36
C SER A 40 -8.97 8.35 -11.68
N ILE A 41 -7.97 9.25 -11.73
CA ILE A 41 -6.70 9.10 -11.02
C ILE A 41 -6.93 9.09 -9.50
N GLU A 42 -7.73 10.02 -8.99
CA GLU A 42 -8.07 10.06 -7.56
C GLU A 42 -8.83 8.81 -7.11
N ALA A 43 -9.80 8.35 -7.90
CA ALA A 43 -10.54 7.11 -7.62
C ALA A 43 -9.58 5.91 -7.52
N ALA A 44 -8.59 5.85 -8.41
CA ALA A 44 -7.58 4.81 -8.39
C ALA A 44 -6.69 4.84 -7.14
N ILE A 45 -6.24 6.03 -6.73
CA ILE A 45 -5.48 6.19 -5.50
C ILE A 45 -6.33 5.75 -4.29
N GLN A 46 -7.60 6.12 -4.28
CA GLN A 46 -8.51 5.79 -3.19
C GLN A 46 -8.82 4.29 -3.13
N GLU A 47 -8.99 3.63 -4.27
CA GLU A 47 -9.16 2.17 -4.36
C GLU A 47 -7.92 1.43 -3.83
N LEU A 48 -6.71 1.87 -4.23
CA LEU A 48 -5.47 1.33 -3.71
C LEU A 48 -5.38 1.51 -2.19
N ASN A 49 -5.68 2.71 -1.69
CA ASN A 49 -5.66 2.99 -0.26
C ASN A 49 -6.62 2.09 0.51
N ASN A 50 -7.86 1.94 0.02
CA ASN A 50 -8.85 1.04 0.62
C ASN A 50 -8.38 -0.42 0.63
N ALA A 51 -7.74 -0.89 -0.44
CA ALA A 51 -7.20 -2.25 -0.50
C ALA A 51 -6.07 -2.46 0.52
N ILE A 52 -5.20 -1.47 0.68
CA ILE A 52 -4.13 -1.49 1.69
C ILE A 52 -4.72 -1.43 3.09
N ASP A 53 -5.69 -0.54 3.36
CA ASP A 53 -6.38 -0.44 4.65
C ASP A 53 -7.09 -1.74 5.03
N ALA A 54 -7.76 -2.39 4.07
CA ALA A 54 -8.43 -3.66 4.31
C ALA A 54 -7.45 -4.78 4.71
N LYS A 55 -6.25 -4.80 4.12
CA LYS A 55 -5.17 -5.72 4.52
C LYS A 55 -4.58 -5.32 5.86
N ALA A 56 -4.33 -4.04 6.09
CA ALA A 56 -3.74 -3.50 7.32
C ALA A 56 -4.67 -3.68 8.53
N ALA A 57 -5.99 -3.67 8.34
CA ALA A 57 -6.97 -3.93 9.39
C ALA A 57 -6.76 -5.30 10.06
N ARG A 58 -6.29 -6.32 9.32
CA ARG A 58 -5.94 -7.63 9.90
C ARG A 58 -4.79 -7.56 10.90
N TYR A 59 -3.99 -6.50 10.81
CA TYR A 59 -2.80 -6.25 11.61
C TYR A 59 -2.94 -4.94 12.41
N GLU A 60 -4.16 -4.49 12.71
CA GLU A 60 -4.44 -3.23 13.43
C GLU A 60 -3.75 -3.13 14.80
N ARG A 61 -3.40 -4.27 15.41
CA ARG A 61 -2.67 -4.33 16.69
C ARG A 61 -1.15 -4.19 16.53
N ASN A 62 -0.65 -4.12 15.30
CA ASN A 62 0.76 -3.97 14.97
C ASN A 62 1.02 -2.58 14.37
N ASP A 63 1.52 -1.66 15.18
CA ASP A 63 1.84 -0.28 14.77
C ASP A 63 2.80 -0.23 13.56
N TRP A 64 3.65 -1.24 13.39
CA TRP A 64 4.59 -1.30 12.27
C TRP A 64 3.87 -1.61 10.96
N ALA A 65 2.86 -2.48 10.99
CA ALA A 65 2.03 -2.77 9.82
C ALA A 65 1.26 -1.52 9.39
N ALA A 66 0.72 -0.75 10.33
CA ALA A 66 0.09 0.54 10.05
C ALA A 66 1.09 1.53 9.42
N ASN A 67 2.33 1.61 9.93
CA ASN A 67 3.35 2.48 9.36
C ASN A 67 3.75 2.08 7.92
N VAL A 68 3.90 0.78 7.66
CA VAL A 68 4.18 0.28 6.30
C VAL A 68 2.98 0.49 5.38
N ALA A 69 1.76 0.33 5.87
CA ALA A 69 0.54 0.59 5.10
C ALA A 69 0.54 2.03 4.56
N GLU A 70 0.81 3.02 5.42
CA GLU A 70 0.90 4.42 5.02
C GLU A 70 2.02 4.66 3.98
N GLN A 71 3.21 4.11 4.21
CA GLN A 71 4.32 4.22 3.24
C GLN A 71 3.96 3.63 1.87
N VAL A 72 3.25 2.50 1.85
CA VAL A 72 2.84 1.83 0.60
C VAL A 72 1.73 2.62 -0.11
N LYS A 73 0.81 3.25 0.64
CA LYS A 73 -0.18 4.18 0.08
C LYS A 73 0.49 5.37 -0.59
N GLU A 74 1.46 5.99 0.07
CA GLU A 74 2.22 7.11 -0.50
C GLU A 74 3.01 6.69 -1.75
N TRP A 75 3.71 5.57 -1.68
CA TRP A 75 4.44 5.01 -2.82
C TRP A 75 3.51 4.70 -3.98
N GLY A 76 2.38 4.04 -3.70
CA GLY A 76 1.36 3.67 -4.67
C GLY A 76 0.73 4.88 -5.35
N ARG A 77 0.39 5.92 -4.57
CA ARG A 77 -0.08 7.21 -5.10
C ARG A 77 0.93 7.82 -6.05
N SER A 78 2.21 7.88 -5.64
CA SER A 78 3.27 8.42 -6.48
C SER A 78 3.41 7.63 -7.79
N LYS A 79 3.31 6.30 -7.73
CA LYS A 79 3.34 5.43 -8.92
C LYS A 79 2.16 5.62 -9.84
N ILE A 80 0.95 5.80 -9.31
CA ILE A 80 -0.23 6.10 -10.12
C ILE A 80 -0.06 7.44 -10.84
N LEU A 81 0.40 8.48 -10.13
CA LEU A 81 0.65 9.80 -10.72
C LEU A 81 1.76 9.77 -11.78
N GLU A 82 2.84 9.04 -11.52
CA GLU A 82 3.94 8.83 -12.47
C GLU A 82 3.45 8.12 -13.74
N ARG A 83 2.66 7.05 -13.59
CA ARG A 83 2.03 6.35 -14.73
C ARG A 83 1.05 7.22 -15.49
N ALA A 84 0.26 8.04 -14.80
CA ALA A 84 -0.64 8.99 -15.45
C ALA A 84 0.13 10.04 -16.27
N ALA A 85 1.19 10.60 -15.68
CA ALA A 85 2.06 11.56 -16.37
C ALA A 85 2.76 10.93 -17.58
N ALA A 86 3.29 9.71 -17.44
CA ALA A 86 3.91 8.97 -18.54
C ALA A 86 2.91 8.71 -19.69
N ALA A 87 1.71 8.21 -19.38
CA ALA A 87 0.69 7.94 -20.38
C ALA A 87 0.23 9.21 -21.12
N ARG A 88 0.17 10.37 -20.44
CA ARG A 88 -0.08 11.67 -21.10
C ARG A 88 1.04 12.03 -22.08
N LEU A 89 2.30 11.87 -21.67
CA LEU A 89 3.48 12.14 -22.49
C LEU A 89 3.60 11.22 -23.70
N GLU A 90 3.19 9.97 -23.57
CA GLU A 90 3.16 9.00 -24.68
C GLU A 90 1.98 9.23 -25.62
N GLY A 91 0.83 9.68 -25.10
CA GLY A 91 -0.34 10.06 -25.90
C GLY A 91 -0.12 11.33 -26.73
N ASP A 92 0.74 12.25 -26.28
CA ASP A 92 1.11 13.49 -26.99
C ASP A 92 2.11 13.26 -28.15
N LYS A 93 2.74 12.08 -28.21
CA LYS A 93 3.73 11.71 -29.25
C LYS A 93 3.14 11.01 -30.48
N GLN A 94 1.82 10.94 -30.64
CA GLN A 94 1.16 10.31 -31.79
C GLN A 94 0.48 11.31 -32.71
#